data_AF-A0A9P4ME79-F1
#
_entry.id   AF-A0A9P4ME79-F1
#
_cell.length_a   1.000
_cell.length_b   1.000
_cell.length_c   1.000
_cell.angle_alpha   90.00
_cell.angle_beta   90.00
_cell.angle_gamma   90.00
#
_symmetry.space_group_name_H-M   'P 1'
#
loop_
_entity.id
_entity.type
_entity.pdbx_description
1 polymer ?
#
loop_
_entity_poly.entity_id
_entity_poly.type
_entity_poly.pdbx_seq_one_letter_code
_entity_poly.pdbx_strand_id
1 'polypeptide(L)'
;MAKLFYAIAAMAALTIFSLKLVPREWDFYLIFLRSRIIRRTLGVPAPLPCDMPQSSIVPDTYVVTLASHHSLEEHKRTTGRAVDLERTISDIDDFHDPLLGRLTVYEAKSDDASLVNAIRADLGVLIVECEGRMTPRAQPTSPVQKDF
;
A
#
# COMPACT_ATOMS: atom_id res chain seq x y z
N MET A 1 39.31 -12.48 24.57
CA MET A 1 37.89 -12.05 24.63
C MET A 1 37.69 -10.58 24.21
N ALA A 2 38.50 -9.61 24.68
CA ALA A 2 38.32 -8.19 24.34
C ALA A 2 38.24 -7.87 22.82
N LYS A 3 39.08 -8.52 21.99
CA LYS A 3 39.10 -8.30 20.52
C LYS A 3 37.78 -8.65 19.83
N LEU A 4 37.03 -9.62 20.34
CA LEU A 4 35.72 -10.01 19.80
C LEU A 4 34.66 -8.95 20.13
N PHE A 5 34.69 -8.39 21.34
CA PHE A 5 33.79 -7.30 21.73
C PHE A 5 34.04 -6.02 20.93
N TYR A 6 35.29 -5.68 20.65
CA TYR A 6 35.61 -4.53 19.78
C TYR A 6 35.15 -4.74 18.34
N ALA A 7 35.27 -5.95 17.79
CA ALA A 7 34.77 -6.26 16.46
C ALA A 7 33.24 -6.15 16.38
N ILE A 8 32.52 -6.67 17.38
CA ILE A 8 31.05 -6.59 17.45
C ILE A 8 30.60 -5.14 17.62
N ALA A 9 31.26 -4.36 18.48
CA ALA A 9 30.94 -2.95 18.70
C ALA A 9 31.23 -2.09 17.46
N ALA A 10 32.34 -2.36 16.74
CA ALA A 10 32.67 -1.67 15.50
C ALA A 10 31.65 -1.99 14.38
N MET A 11 31.22 -3.24 14.27
CA MET A 11 30.19 -3.66 13.31
C MET A 11 28.83 -3.02 13.64
N ALA A 12 28.45 -2.94 14.91
CA ALA A 12 27.22 -2.26 15.35
C ALA A 12 27.29 -0.74 15.12
N ALA A 13 28.44 -0.12 15.36
CA ALA A 13 28.65 1.30 15.06
C ALA A 13 28.60 1.59 13.56
N LEU A 14 29.19 0.73 12.73
CA LEU A 14 29.16 0.84 11.26
C LEU A 14 27.75 0.65 10.69
N THR A 15 26.93 -0.24 11.24
CA THR A 15 25.53 -0.40 10.80
C THR A 15 24.69 0.82 11.20
N ILE A 16 24.85 1.34 12.41
CA ILE A 16 24.13 2.54 12.87
C ILE A 16 24.57 3.79 12.11
N PHE A 17 25.87 3.95 11.83
CA PHE A 17 26.41 5.08 11.07
C PHE A 17 25.96 5.03 9.60
N SER A 18 25.92 3.84 9.01
CA SER A 18 25.36 3.62 7.67
C SER A 18 23.88 4.01 7.62
N LEU A 19 23.09 3.67 8.65
CA LEU A 19 21.69 4.07 8.77
C LEU A 19 21.46 5.59 8.84
N LYS A 20 22.47 6.38 9.27
CA LYS A 20 22.41 7.84 9.28
C LYS A 20 22.88 8.51 7.98
N LEU A 21 23.57 7.76 7.11
CA LEU A 21 24.06 8.21 5.80
C LEU A 21 23.12 7.83 4.65
N VAL A 22 22.17 6.94 4.90
CA VAL A 22 21.09 6.62 3.97
C VAL A 22 20.22 7.88 3.85
N PRO A 23 20.13 8.50 2.66
CA PRO A 23 19.26 9.65 2.45
C PRO A 23 17.84 9.26 2.84
N ARG A 24 17.07 10.16 3.45
CA ARG A 24 15.68 9.91 3.86
C ARG A 24 14.80 9.35 2.73
N GLU A 25 15.14 9.67 1.49
CA GLU A 25 14.50 9.17 0.28
C GLU A 25 14.65 7.65 0.12
N TRP A 26 15.71 7.06 0.68
CA TRP A 26 15.98 5.62 0.66
C TRP A 26 15.22 4.82 1.71
N ASP A 27 14.70 5.46 2.75
CA ASP A 27 13.86 4.78 3.74
C ASP A 27 12.59 4.24 3.07
N PHE A 28 11.98 4.99 2.14
CA PHE A 28 10.84 4.52 1.36
C PHE A 28 11.20 3.26 0.55
N TYR A 29 12.34 3.23 -0.14
CA TYR A 29 12.74 2.06 -0.93
C TYR A 29 13.05 0.83 -0.06
N LEU A 30 13.70 1.03 1.10
CA LEU A 30 13.93 -0.05 2.07
C LEU A 30 12.62 -0.58 2.64
N ILE A 31 11.63 0.29 2.87
CA ILE A 31 10.27 -0.11 3.26
C ILE A 31 9.62 -0.94 2.14
N PHE A 32 9.71 -0.53 0.87
CA PHE A 32 9.17 -1.29 -0.26
C PHE A 32 9.84 -2.65 -0.44
N LEU A 33 11.16 -2.72 -0.37
CA LEU A 33 11.92 -3.98 -0.49
C LEU A 33 11.63 -4.93 0.67
N ARG A 34 11.62 -4.42 1.91
CA ARG A 34 11.26 -5.22 3.09
C ARG A 34 9.80 -5.67 3.06
N SER A 35 8.90 -4.77 2.69
CA SER A 35 7.47 -5.06 2.48
C SER A 35 7.32 -6.22 1.51
N ARG A 36 7.96 -6.16 0.34
CA ARG A 36 7.87 -7.21 -0.69
C ARG A 36 8.40 -8.56 -0.23
N ILE A 37 9.51 -8.59 0.52
CA ILE A 37 10.05 -9.83 1.09
C ILE A 37 9.07 -10.40 2.13
N ILE A 38 8.61 -9.57 3.07
CA ILE A 38 7.65 -9.93 4.12
C ILE A 38 6.32 -10.42 3.51
N ARG A 39 5.83 -9.76 2.46
CA ARG A 39 4.62 -10.16 1.72
C ARG A 39 4.74 -11.56 1.14
N ARG A 40 5.86 -11.84 0.47
CA ARG A 40 6.09 -13.15 -0.15
C ARG A 40 6.27 -14.25 0.89
N THR A 41 6.82 -13.95 2.06
CA THR A 41 7.08 -14.97 3.10
C THR A 41 5.93 -15.15 4.07
N LEU A 42 5.20 -14.08 4.40
CA LEU A 42 4.16 -14.07 5.44
C LEU A 42 2.75 -13.82 4.89
N GLY A 43 2.57 -13.57 3.58
CA GLY A 43 1.25 -13.34 2.98
C GLY A 43 0.57 -12.04 3.45
N VAL A 44 1.35 -11.04 3.89
CA VAL A 44 0.83 -9.80 4.44
C VAL A 44 0.36 -8.86 3.32
N PRO A 45 -0.79 -8.18 3.43
CA PRO A 45 -1.33 -7.29 2.39
C PRO A 45 -0.54 -5.98 2.21
N ALA A 46 -0.78 -5.31 1.07
CA ALA A 46 -0.68 -3.86 0.78
C ALA A 46 -0.37 -2.94 1.97
N PRO A 47 0.67 -2.08 2.11
CA PRO A 47 0.55 -1.02 3.10
C PRO A 47 -0.61 -0.12 2.65
N LEU A 48 -1.35 0.41 3.62
CA LEU A 48 -2.46 1.33 3.37
C LEU A 48 -2.25 2.57 4.24
N PRO A 49 -1.26 3.44 3.90
CA PRO A 49 -1.13 4.71 4.59
C PRO A 49 -2.37 5.57 4.31
N CYS A 50 -3.00 6.01 5.39
CA CYS A 50 -4.10 6.94 5.36
C CYS A 50 -3.79 7.99 6.40
N ASP A 51 -3.14 9.08 5.97
CA ASP A 51 -2.77 10.22 6.81
C ASP A 51 -3.98 11.12 7.14
N MET A 52 -5.17 10.53 7.27
CA MET A 52 -6.43 11.23 7.48
C MET A 52 -6.96 11.06 8.92
N PRO A 53 -7.59 12.09 9.50
CA PRO A 53 -8.19 12.00 10.83
C PRO A 53 -9.27 10.92 10.86
N GLN A 54 -9.20 10.03 11.85
CA GLN A 54 -10.07 8.84 12.04
C GLN A 54 -11.57 9.15 12.22
N SER A 55 -11.99 10.42 12.14
CA SER A 55 -13.37 10.84 12.34
C SER A 55 -14.24 10.41 11.16
N SER A 56 -14.88 9.24 11.27
CA SER A 56 -16.13 8.87 10.58
C SER A 56 -16.17 8.85 9.04
N ILE A 57 -15.03 8.99 8.35
CA ILE A 57 -14.96 9.11 6.89
C ILE A 57 -14.26 7.89 6.31
N VAL A 58 -14.89 7.24 5.32
CA VAL A 58 -14.28 6.20 4.50
C VAL A 58 -13.71 6.89 3.26
N PRO A 59 -12.43 6.67 2.89
CA PRO A 59 -11.90 7.16 1.63
C PRO A 59 -12.71 6.54 0.50
N ASP A 60 -13.18 7.38 -0.43
CA ASP A 60 -13.88 6.92 -1.63
C ASP A 60 -12.93 6.65 -2.80
N THR A 61 -11.66 7.10 -2.68
CA THR A 61 -10.65 7.01 -3.72
C THR A 61 -9.35 6.45 -3.15
N TYR A 62 -8.66 5.65 -3.95
CA TYR A 62 -7.39 5.03 -3.58
C TYR A 62 -6.42 5.11 -4.75
N VAL A 63 -5.17 5.47 -4.48
CA VAL A 63 -4.08 5.41 -5.46
C VAL A 63 -3.35 4.09 -5.28
N VAL A 64 -3.26 3.31 -6.34
CA VAL A 64 -2.64 1.99 -6.31
C VAL A 64 -1.39 2.01 -7.16
N THR A 65 -0.25 1.62 -6.59
CA THR A 65 1.02 1.51 -7.32
C THR A 65 1.37 0.04 -7.55
N LEU A 66 1.52 -0.34 -8.81
CA LEU A 66 1.97 -1.66 -9.23
C LEU A 66 3.49 -1.71 -9.37
N ALA A 67 4.07 -2.87 -9.06
CA ALA A 67 5.49 -3.11 -9.26
C ALA A 67 5.82 -3.18 -10.75
N SER A 68 7.02 -2.77 -11.13
CA SER A 68 7.47 -2.67 -12.54
C SER A 68 7.46 -3.95 -13.37
N HIS A 69 7.26 -5.10 -12.75
CA HIS A 69 7.20 -6.42 -13.38
C HIS A 69 5.78 -7.01 -13.35
N HIS A 70 4.79 -6.24 -12.89
CA HIS A 70 3.41 -6.68 -12.70
C HIS A 70 2.48 -5.76 -13.47
N SER A 71 1.88 -6.26 -14.55
CA SER A 71 1.05 -5.43 -15.42
C SER A 71 -0.34 -5.20 -14.82
N LEU A 72 -1.03 -4.15 -15.30
CA LEU A 72 -2.40 -3.88 -14.90
C LEU A 72 -3.33 -5.06 -15.26
N GLU A 73 -3.12 -5.71 -16.40
CA GLU A 73 -3.89 -6.89 -16.82
C GLU A 73 -3.64 -8.10 -15.92
N GLU A 74 -2.39 -8.30 -15.49
CA GLU A 74 -2.05 -9.36 -14.52
C GLU A 74 -2.71 -9.09 -13.17
N HIS A 75 -2.67 -7.84 -12.72
CA HIS A 75 -3.37 -7.39 -11.51
C HIS A 75 -4.89 -7.61 -11.60
N LYS A 76 -5.51 -7.18 -12.69
CA LYS A 76 -6.94 -7.39 -12.98
C LYS A 76 -7.28 -8.87 -13.00
N ARG A 77 -6.44 -9.75 -13.56
CA ARG A 77 -6.70 -11.20 -13.58
C ARG A 77 -6.62 -11.82 -12.17
N THR A 78 -5.68 -11.35 -11.36
CA THR A 78 -5.44 -11.86 -10.00
C THR A 78 -6.55 -11.43 -9.05
N THR A 79 -6.90 -10.14 -9.08
CA THR A 79 -7.89 -9.52 -8.21
C THR A 79 -9.32 -9.70 -8.73
N GLY A 80 -9.50 -9.80 -10.06
CA GLY A 80 -10.78 -9.90 -10.77
C GLY A 80 -11.63 -11.12 -10.44
N ARG A 81 -11.07 -12.12 -9.75
CA ARG A 81 -11.85 -13.23 -9.19
C ARG A 81 -12.70 -12.82 -7.99
N ALA A 82 -12.32 -11.75 -7.29
CA ALA A 82 -13.00 -11.26 -6.11
C ALA A 82 -13.87 -10.03 -6.38
N VAL A 83 -13.48 -9.17 -7.34
CA VAL A 83 -14.10 -7.85 -7.59
C VAL A 83 -13.87 -7.37 -9.02
N ASP A 84 -14.84 -6.66 -9.60
CA ASP A 84 -14.76 -6.08 -10.94
C ASP A 84 -13.96 -4.76 -10.94
N LEU A 85 -12.64 -4.88 -11.06
CA LEU A 85 -11.69 -3.77 -11.08
C LEU A 85 -11.90 -2.79 -12.26
N GLU A 86 -12.38 -3.27 -13.41
CA GLU A 86 -12.54 -2.42 -14.60
C GLU A 86 -13.51 -1.26 -14.34
N ARG A 87 -14.52 -1.49 -13.50
CA ARG A 87 -15.51 -0.47 -13.14
C ARG A 87 -15.01 0.50 -12.07
N THR A 88 -13.96 0.11 -11.35
CA THR A 88 -13.45 0.87 -10.21
C THR A 88 -12.32 1.82 -10.61
N ILE A 89 -11.57 1.48 -11.65
CA ILE A 89 -10.42 2.27 -12.10
C ILE A 89 -10.91 3.55 -12.78
N SER A 90 -10.51 4.72 -12.26
CA SER A 90 -10.88 6.02 -12.82
C SER A 90 -9.79 6.70 -13.64
N ASP A 91 -8.52 6.46 -13.30
CA ASP A 91 -7.38 7.01 -14.03
C ASP A 91 -6.19 6.04 -13.98
N ILE A 92 -5.32 6.10 -14.99
CA ILE A 92 -4.12 5.26 -15.10
C ILE A 92 -2.98 6.14 -15.61
N ASP A 93 -1.87 6.13 -14.87
CA ASP A 93 -0.64 6.79 -15.25
C ASP A 93 0.55 5.81 -15.19
N ASP A 94 1.55 6.07 -16.03
CA ASP A 94 2.81 5.34 -16.03
C ASP A 94 3.94 6.33 -15.77
N PHE A 95 4.69 6.13 -14.71
CA PHE A 95 5.88 6.94 -14.45
C PHE A 95 7.14 6.10 -14.34
N HIS A 96 8.28 6.73 -14.64
CA HIS A 96 9.58 6.09 -14.53
C HIS A 96 10.27 6.53 -13.25
N ASP A 97 10.38 5.60 -12.31
CA ASP A 97 11.20 5.78 -11.11
C ASP A 97 12.65 5.33 -11.41
N PRO A 98 13.67 6.15 -11.07
CA PRO A 98 15.07 5.81 -11.32
C PRO A 98 15.56 4.49 -10.68
N LEU A 99 14.90 4.04 -9.61
CA LEU A 99 15.30 2.86 -8.83
C LEU A 99 14.35 1.68 -9.01
N LEU A 100 13.05 1.95 -9.12
CA LEU A 100 12.00 0.93 -9.23
C LEU A 100 11.63 0.61 -10.69
N GLY A 101 12.07 1.44 -11.63
CA GLY A 101 11.80 1.30 -13.06
C GLY A 101 10.45 1.91 -13.43
N ARG A 102 9.87 1.43 -14.54
CA ARG A 102 8.54 1.88 -14.98
C ARG A 102 7.48 1.30 -14.06
N LEU A 103 6.75 2.17 -13.36
CA LEU A 103 5.64 1.80 -12.49
C LEU A 103 4.33 2.22 -13.14
N THR A 104 3.31 1.41 -12.93
CA THR A 104 1.93 1.76 -13.29
C THR A 104 1.20 2.16 -12.02
N VAL A 105 0.56 3.32 -12.06
CA VAL A 105 -0.30 3.83 -11.01
C VAL A 105 -1.71 4.00 -11.54
N TYR A 106 -2.69 3.67 -10.71
CA TYR A 106 -4.08 3.91 -11.06
C TYR A 106 -4.88 4.38 -9.86
N GLU A 107 -5.91 5.18 -10.14
CA GLU A 107 -6.91 5.57 -9.15
C GLU A 107 -8.07 4.57 -9.15
N ALA A 108 -8.51 4.16 -7.97
CA ALA A 108 -9.65 3.28 -7.77
C ALA A 108 -10.70 3.95 -6.88
N LYS A 109 -11.94 4.04 -7.34
CA LYS A 109 -13.05 4.62 -6.57
C LYS A 109 -13.96 3.56 -5.97
N SER A 110 -13.93 3.40 -4.66
CA SER A 110 -14.75 2.40 -3.96
C SER A 110 -14.96 2.75 -2.50
N ASP A 111 -16.15 2.46 -1.97
CA ASP A 111 -16.45 2.45 -0.53
C ASP A 111 -16.40 1.02 0.06
N ASP A 112 -16.11 0.00 -0.77
CA ASP A 112 -16.06 -1.40 -0.39
C ASP A 112 -14.66 -1.79 0.14
N ALA A 113 -14.58 -1.97 1.46
CA ALA A 113 -13.37 -2.45 2.11
C ALA A 113 -12.91 -3.83 1.59
N SER A 114 -13.82 -4.66 1.08
CA SER A 114 -13.50 -5.98 0.51
C SER A 114 -12.70 -5.83 -0.78
N LEU A 115 -13.06 -4.87 -1.62
CA LEU A 115 -12.34 -4.51 -2.83
C LEU A 115 -10.93 -4.02 -2.51
N VAL A 116 -10.81 -3.08 -1.58
CA VAL A 116 -9.52 -2.54 -1.14
C VAL A 116 -8.62 -3.64 -0.59
N ASN A 117 -9.17 -4.55 0.21
CA ASN A 117 -8.41 -5.68 0.73
C ASN A 117 -8.00 -6.69 -0.36
N ALA A 118 -8.85 -6.91 -1.37
CA ALA A 118 -8.52 -7.76 -2.50
C ALA A 118 -7.38 -7.18 -3.34
N ILE A 119 -7.40 -5.87 -3.62
CA ILE A 119 -6.30 -5.16 -4.29
C ILE A 119 -5.01 -5.33 -3.49
N ARG A 120 -5.07 -5.07 -2.17
CA ARG A 120 -3.91 -5.16 -1.28
C ARG A 120 -3.37 -6.59 -1.16
N ALA A 121 -4.17 -7.61 -1.39
CA ALA A 121 -3.73 -9.00 -1.34
C ALA A 121 -2.87 -9.40 -2.55
N ASP A 122 -2.89 -8.63 -3.64
CA ASP A 122 -2.03 -8.89 -4.80
C ASP A 122 -0.56 -8.56 -4.48
N LEU A 123 0.32 -9.55 -4.64
CA LEU A 123 1.76 -9.43 -4.39
C LEU A 123 2.48 -8.49 -5.36
N GLY A 124 1.85 -8.18 -6.50
CA GLY A 124 2.33 -7.20 -7.46
C GLY A 124 2.03 -5.75 -7.07
N VAL A 125 1.16 -5.52 -6.08
CA VAL A 125 0.87 -4.18 -5.55
C VAL A 125 1.94 -3.78 -4.54
N LEU A 126 2.59 -2.65 -4.79
CA LEU A 126 3.59 -2.07 -3.91
C LEU A 126 2.91 -1.36 -2.74
N ILE A 127 1.98 -0.45 -3.05
CA ILE A 127 1.24 0.35 -2.09
C ILE A 127 -0.15 0.71 -2.57
N VAL A 128 -1.06 0.90 -1.61
CA VAL A 128 -2.37 1.51 -1.83
C VAL A 128 -2.44 2.72 -0.91
N GLU A 129 -2.59 3.91 -1.43
CA GLU A 129 -2.67 5.15 -0.65
C GLU A 129 -4.11 5.63 -0.64
N CYS A 130 -4.56 6.13 0.51
CA CYS A 130 -5.86 6.78 0.57
C CYS A 130 -5.78 8.15 -0.13
N GLU A 131 -6.60 8.37 -1.15
CA GLU A 131 -6.80 9.67 -1.78
C GLU A 131 -8.24 10.12 -1.51
N GLY A 132 -8.47 11.33 -1.02
CA GLY A 132 -9.74 11.61 -0.36
C GLY A 132 -10.30 13.00 -0.56
N ARG A 133 -11.44 13.06 -1.25
CA ARG A 133 -12.58 13.88 -0.85
C ARG A 133 -13.48 13.04 0.09
N MET A 134 -14.15 13.71 1.01
CA MET A 134 -14.81 13.06 2.15
C MET A 134 -16.24 12.65 1.79
N THR A 135 -16.59 11.35 1.91
CA THR A 135 -17.99 10.91 1.98
C THR A 135 -18.36 10.53 3.43
N PRO A 136 -19.43 11.12 4.00
CA PRO A 136 -19.93 10.71 5.31
C PRO A 136 -20.35 9.25 5.25
N ARG A 137 -19.90 8.44 6.21
CA ARG A 137 -20.41 7.07 6.38
C ARG A 137 -21.91 7.15 6.59
N ALA A 138 -22.70 6.60 5.65
CA ALA A 138 -24.14 6.48 5.84
C ALA A 138 -24.37 5.68 7.13
N GLN A 139 -24.95 6.33 8.15
CA GLN A 139 -25.40 5.62 9.33
C GLN A 139 -26.48 4.63 8.89
N PRO A 140 -26.50 3.40 9.43
CA PRO A 140 -27.63 2.50 9.22
C PRO A 140 -28.87 3.26 9.67
N THR A 141 -29.74 3.58 8.72
CA THR A 141 -31.04 4.18 9.00
C THR A 141 -31.76 3.22 9.92
N SER A 142 -31.94 3.63 11.18
CA SER A 142 -32.81 2.89 12.09
C SER A 142 -34.14 2.66 11.38
N PRO A 143 -34.69 1.44 11.43
CA PRO A 143 -35.99 1.18 10.83
C PRO A 143 -36.99 2.15 11.46
N VAL A 144 -37.64 2.95 10.60
CA VAL A 144 -38.74 3.82 10.98
C VAL A 144 -39.80 2.93 11.61
N GLN A 145 -39.87 2.96 12.94
CA GLN A 145 -40.95 2.36 13.69
C GLN A 145 -42.22 3.13 13.34
N LYS A 146 -43.03 2.55 12.43
CA LYS A 146 -44.39 3.00 12.18
C LYS A 146 -45.24 2.50 13.34
N ASP A 147 -45.42 3.35 14.34
CA ASP A 147 -46.50 3.15 15.30
C ASP A 147 -47.83 3.45 14.57
N PHE A 148 -48.70 2.44 14.57
CA PHE A 148 -50.10 2.51 14.15
C PHE A 148 -50.98 2.88 15.35
#